data_AF-A0AAW9JKN7-F1
#
_entry.id   AF-A0AAW9JKN7-F1
#
_cell.length_a   1.000
_cell.length_b   1.000
_cell.length_c   1.000
_cell.angle_alpha   90.00
_cell.angle_beta   90.00
_cell.angle_gamma   90.00
#
_symmetry.space_group_name_H-M   'P 1'
#
loop_
_entity.id
_entity.type
_entity.pdbx_description
1 polymer ?
#
loop_
_entity_poly.entity_id
_entity_poly.type
_entity_poly.pdbx_seq_one_letter_code
_entity_poly.pdbx_strand_id
1 'polypeptide(L)'
;MILTKDDLYILEQDLESKIISKFTVLIPFLNLNIDGYVSTEEKLPPIDDAILRLYEGTLKKFNKEKNSKLLGIDEDSVENSFIHLLEKEYIDFNTRTLTDEGRKYIVNRKVINRSKQKFNLIINRITGEVSYQEEGAFIRFKDKQKSYFDTLYDRNNELNIEEIISLQQVKKVWDYRKNIDDYHYKGELLEVLNFEEKGSVFKKINIYYFMNKQNNVEIRAYDRNTRDKELEKFILERESIEHILTQEKYDFFFEKNVASNIDNIVKDYKNIPNETEMFESFNFLEQVKEKVDIFFPLTKFLHLDDDLIYFITKLCKSNKTVNVYFSGIDPVNIRQRYNINKLVKQSKKSKYLNVFSIKQYCPQSFVMDNDYGKIFMPNIIPINISGISSKCVLFSFKELREDQLKYINDTIIPTAKSNMEIPNTFDLKKTSKAVFNLIEEVDSLFEKIGFGWLANSNETELKEFLYNAILTKKEDEFQAFTTKFSTKIVENFKKTTTKKRGKNYFDKDFKMEWTQLSKAMNRIRVYRNSYSHDNFNRFIQAMSYEIIPDDFCDYCPLGISNSFEYKQYKMLEELLVALTETKKKLENTTKSPF
;
A
#
# COMPACT_ATOMS: atom_id res chain seq x y z
N MET A 1 4.08 -15.41 5.46
CA MET A 1 5.06 -16.34 4.88
C MET A 1 4.78 -16.36 3.39
N ILE A 2 5.80 -16.09 2.57
CA ILE A 2 5.73 -16.13 1.10
C ILE A 2 6.07 -17.58 0.72
N LEU A 3 5.47 -18.12 -0.36
CA LEU A 3 5.88 -19.41 -0.94
C LEU A 3 7.41 -19.44 -1.02
N THR A 4 8.02 -20.48 -0.46
CA THR A 4 9.46 -20.65 -0.47
C THR A 4 9.93 -21.01 -1.88
N LYS A 5 11.24 -20.95 -2.10
CA LYS A 5 11.84 -21.36 -3.38
C LYS A 5 11.46 -22.81 -3.74
N ASP A 6 11.43 -23.68 -2.74
CA ASP A 6 11.08 -25.09 -2.93
C ASP A 6 9.60 -25.24 -3.32
N ASP A 7 8.71 -24.45 -2.71
CA ASP A 7 7.29 -24.44 -3.09
C ASP A 7 7.10 -23.97 -4.55
N LEU A 8 7.80 -22.91 -4.97
CA LEU A 8 7.70 -22.38 -6.34
C LEU A 8 8.31 -23.35 -7.37
N TYR A 9 9.44 -23.96 -7.06
CA TYR A 9 10.11 -24.93 -7.93
C TYR A 9 9.25 -26.19 -8.16
N ILE A 10 8.63 -26.72 -7.11
CA ILE A 10 7.69 -27.83 -7.21
C ILE A 10 6.52 -27.43 -8.11
N LEU A 11 5.98 -26.22 -7.95
CA LEU A 11 4.87 -25.72 -8.77
C LEU A 11 5.24 -25.53 -10.25
N GLU A 12 6.48 -25.11 -10.57
CA GLU A 12 6.94 -24.96 -11.96
C GLU A 12 7.19 -26.31 -12.64
N GLN A 13 7.74 -27.30 -11.91
CA GLN A 13 7.95 -28.65 -12.43
C GLN A 13 6.64 -29.39 -12.70
N ASP A 14 5.66 -29.24 -11.81
CA ASP A 14 4.36 -29.92 -11.94
C ASP A 14 3.52 -29.44 -13.14
N LEU A 15 3.87 -28.29 -13.76
CA LEU A 15 3.02 -27.63 -14.77
C LEU A 15 3.61 -27.47 -16.16
N GLU A 16 4.88 -27.82 -16.36
CA GLU A 16 5.64 -27.40 -17.56
C GLU A 16 5.46 -25.90 -17.90
N SER A 17 5.29 -25.05 -16.89
CA SER A 17 4.96 -23.63 -17.04
C SER A 17 5.90 -22.76 -16.21
N LYS A 18 6.08 -21.51 -16.65
CA LYS A 18 7.05 -20.56 -16.10
C LYS A 18 6.32 -19.41 -15.41
N ILE A 19 6.71 -19.03 -14.20
CA ILE A 19 6.14 -17.86 -13.51
C ILE A 19 6.55 -16.56 -14.20
N ILE A 20 5.63 -15.93 -14.93
CA ILE A 20 5.94 -14.69 -15.65
C ILE A 20 5.74 -13.43 -14.81
N SER A 21 4.89 -13.46 -13.78
CA SER A 21 4.71 -12.28 -12.93
C SER A 21 4.14 -12.63 -11.56
N LYS A 22 4.38 -11.74 -10.59
CA LYS A 22 3.85 -11.80 -9.22
C LYS A 22 3.37 -10.42 -8.78
N PHE A 23 2.12 -10.35 -8.35
CA PHE A 23 1.53 -9.15 -7.77
C PHE A 23 1.01 -9.46 -6.36
N THR A 24 1.13 -8.50 -5.45
CA THR A 24 0.42 -8.56 -4.16
C THR A 24 -0.71 -7.54 -4.18
N VAL A 25 -1.92 -8.02 -3.94
CA VAL A 25 -3.15 -7.22 -3.99
C VAL A 25 -3.88 -7.30 -2.65
N LEU A 26 -4.78 -6.34 -2.43
CA LEU A 26 -5.73 -6.39 -1.32
C LEU A 26 -7.07 -6.89 -1.81
N ILE A 27 -7.56 -7.92 -1.14
CA ILE A 27 -8.93 -8.39 -1.31
C ILE A 27 -9.77 -7.80 -0.18
N PRO A 28 -10.90 -7.15 -0.49
CA PRO A 28 -11.77 -6.58 0.52
C PRO A 28 -12.63 -7.67 1.19
N PHE A 29 -12.72 -7.59 2.51
CA PHE A 29 -13.58 -8.41 3.36
C PHE A 29 -14.53 -7.51 4.14
N LEU A 30 -15.79 -7.91 4.25
CA LEU A 30 -16.75 -7.30 5.16
C LEU A 30 -16.54 -7.90 6.55
N ASN A 31 -16.42 -7.07 7.59
CA ASN A 31 -16.31 -7.51 8.97
C ASN A 31 -17.67 -7.39 9.68
N LEU A 32 -18.10 -8.49 10.30
CA LEU A 32 -19.41 -8.64 10.93
C LEU A 32 -19.26 -9.09 12.38
N ASN A 33 -20.16 -8.60 13.22
CA ASN A 33 -20.38 -9.11 14.56
C ASN A 33 -21.68 -9.90 14.57
N ILE A 34 -21.63 -11.15 15.02
CA ILE A 34 -22.76 -12.07 15.04
C ILE A 34 -23.21 -12.27 16.48
N ASP A 35 -24.50 -12.07 16.70
CA ASP A 35 -25.17 -12.49 17.93
C ASP A 35 -25.77 -13.88 17.67
N GLY A 36 -25.12 -14.92 18.21
CA GLY A 36 -25.55 -16.32 18.08
C GLY A 36 -26.28 -16.82 19.32
N TYR A 37 -27.26 -17.70 19.13
CA TYR A 37 -27.87 -18.46 20.21
C TYR A 37 -27.19 -19.82 20.32
N VAL A 38 -26.59 -20.10 21.48
CA VAL A 38 -25.72 -21.25 21.68
C VAL A 38 -26.25 -22.13 22.80
N SER A 39 -26.18 -23.43 22.59
CA SER A 39 -26.57 -24.48 23.53
C SER A 39 -25.33 -25.12 24.13
N THR A 40 -25.04 -24.90 25.40
CA THR A 40 -24.00 -25.62 26.13
C THR A 40 -24.62 -26.78 26.88
N GLU A 41 -23.97 -27.94 26.77
CA GLU A 41 -24.30 -29.09 27.60
C GLU A 41 -23.33 -29.13 28.79
N GLU A 42 -23.88 -29.00 29.99
CA GLU A 42 -23.10 -29.12 31.22
C GLU A 42 -23.52 -30.37 31.99
N LYS A 43 -22.56 -30.99 32.67
CA LYS A 43 -22.84 -32.04 33.65
C LYS A 43 -22.75 -31.44 35.04
N LEU A 44 -23.63 -31.89 35.93
CA LEU A 44 -23.47 -31.62 37.34
C LEU A 44 -22.12 -32.20 37.81
N PRO A 45 -21.46 -31.54 38.79
CA PRO A 45 -20.34 -32.12 39.50
C PRO A 45 -20.64 -33.56 39.94
N PRO A 46 -19.64 -34.47 39.97
CA PRO A 46 -19.88 -35.88 40.25
C PRO A 46 -20.64 -36.14 41.55
N ILE A 47 -20.37 -35.34 42.59
CA ILE A 47 -21.05 -35.45 43.89
C ILE A 47 -22.51 -35.01 43.77
N ASP A 48 -22.79 -33.90 43.08
CA ASP A 48 -24.15 -33.41 42.86
C ASP A 48 -24.98 -34.40 42.02
N ASP A 49 -24.42 -34.96 40.94
CA ASP A 49 -25.08 -36.01 40.15
C ASP A 49 -25.38 -37.25 40.99
N ALA A 50 -24.42 -37.68 41.82
CA ALA A 50 -24.59 -38.84 42.70
C ALA A 50 -25.68 -38.60 43.76
N ILE A 51 -25.68 -37.43 44.40
CA ILE A 51 -26.69 -37.05 45.40
C ILE A 51 -28.07 -36.95 44.77
N LEU A 52 -28.20 -36.34 43.59
CA LEU A 52 -29.48 -36.20 42.88
C LEU A 52 -30.07 -37.58 42.52
N ARG A 53 -29.24 -38.54 42.10
CA ARG A 53 -29.66 -39.93 41.80
C ARG A 53 -30.06 -40.72 43.05
N LEU A 54 -29.28 -40.61 44.14
CA LEU A 54 -29.61 -41.26 45.41
C LEU A 54 -30.95 -40.75 45.96
N TYR A 55 -31.23 -39.47 45.73
CA TYR A 55 -32.47 -38.83 46.11
C TYR A 55 -33.69 -39.42 45.39
N GLU A 56 -33.56 -39.71 44.08
CA GLU A 56 -34.59 -40.37 43.26
C GLU A 56 -34.83 -41.83 43.67
N GLY A 57 -33.76 -42.64 43.74
CA GLY A 57 -33.88 -44.09 43.77
C GLY A 57 -34.21 -44.70 45.14
N THR A 58 -33.82 -44.05 46.23
CA THR A 58 -33.90 -44.68 47.57
C THR A 58 -34.30 -43.73 48.68
N LEU A 59 -34.07 -42.43 48.47
CA LEU A 59 -34.22 -41.33 49.41
C LEU A 59 -35.65 -41.00 49.87
N LYS A 60 -36.37 -40.29 48.98
CA LYS A 60 -37.49 -39.35 49.25
C LYS A 60 -37.34 -38.41 50.48
N LYS A 61 -36.30 -38.58 51.30
CA LYS A 61 -35.90 -37.81 52.47
C LYS A 61 -34.38 -37.79 52.51
N PHE A 62 -33.79 -36.61 52.36
CA PHE A 62 -32.34 -36.44 52.43
C PHE A 62 -31.79 -36.89 53.80
N ASN A 63 -30.71 -37.68 53.81
CA ASN A 63 -29.99 -38.08 55.02
C ASN A 63 -28.49 -38.04 54.74
N LYS A 64 -27.80 -37.06 55.33
CA LYS A 64 -26.38 -36.81 55.07
C LYS A 64 -25.46 -37.93 55.55
N GLU A 65 -25.68 -38.49 56.74
CA GLU A 65 -24.85 -39.59 57.29
C GLU A 65 -24.92 -40.84 56.40
N LYS A 66 -26.13 -41.20 55.95
CA LYS A 66 -26.34 -42.37 55.09
C LYS A 66 -25.75 -42.16 53.70
N ASN A 67 -25.96 -40.98 53.10
CA ASN A 67 -25.44 -40.65 51.79
C ASN A 67 -23.90 -40.54 51.80
N SER A 68 -23.31 -39.97 52.87
CA SER A 68 -21.87 -39.93 53.12
C SER A 68 -21.26 -41.34 53.15
N LYS A 69 -21.85 -42.26 53.92
CA LYS A 69 -21.41 -43.67 53.99
C LYS A 69 -21.52 -44.40 52.65
N LEU A 70 -22.57 -44.15 51.88
CA LEU A 70 -22.79 -44.77 50.56
C LEU A 70 -21.80 -44.26 49.50
N LEU A 71 -21.46 -42.97 49.54
CA LEU A 71 -20.58 -42.33 48.56
C LEU A 71 -19.10 -42.32 48.96
N GLY A 72 -18.79 -42.61 50.23
CA GLY A 72 -17.42 -42.60 50.75
C GLY A 72 -16.80 -41.20 50.86
N ILE A 73 -17.62 -40.17 51.09
CA ILE A 73 -17.22 -38.76 51.22
C ILE A 73 -17.74 -38.16 52.53
N ASP A 74 -17.19 -37.03 52.98
CA ASP A 74 -17.61 -36.38 54.22
C ASP A 74 -19.04 -35.82 54.16
N GLU A 75 -19.69 -35.70 55.33
CA GLU A 75 -21.08 -35.25 55.44
C GLU A 75 -21.28 -33.79 54.99
N ASP A 76 -20.28 -32.93 55.18
CA ASP A 76 -20.36 -31.52 54.80
C ASP A 76 -20.35 -31.37 53.27
N SER A 77 -19.55 -32.15 52.55
CA SER A 77 -19.59 -32.24 51.09
C SER A 77 -20.95 -32.70 50.56
N VAL A 78 -21.56 -33.68 51.22
CA VAL A 78 -22.91 -34.17 50.89
C VAL A 78 -23.98 -33.09 51.12
N GLU A 79 -23.88 -32.38 52.24
CA GLU A 79 -24.80 -31.30 52.60
C GLU A 79 -24.66 -30.09 51.65
N ASN A 80 -23.44 -29.69 51.32
CA ASN A 80 -23.15 -28.63 50.35
C ASN A 80 -23.67 -28.97 48.95
N SER A 81 -23.46 -30.19 48.47
CA SER A 81 -24.00 -30.65 47.19
C SER A 81 -25.53 -30.66 47.17
N PHE A 82 -26.17 -31.06 48.28
CA PHE A 82 -27.62 -31.00 48.38
C PHE A 82 -28.17 -29.57 48.39
N ILE A 83 -27.51 -28.64 49.10
CA ILE A 83 -27.84 -27.21 49.06
C ILE A 83 -27.71 -26.66 47.63
N HIS A 84 -26.62 -26.98 46.95
CA HIS A 84 -26.38 -26.57 45.57
C HIS A 84 -27.44 -27.10 44.58
N LEU A 85 -27.96 -28.32 44.79
CA LEU A 85 -29.08 -28.88 44.01
C LEU A 85 -30.41 -28.16 44.28
N LEU A 86 -30.63 -27.65 45.49
CA LEU A 86 -31.80 -26.81 45.82
C LEU A 86 -31.69 -25.43 45.18
N GLU A 87 -30.51 -24.80 45.25
CA GLU A 87 -30.24 -23.50 44.62
C GLU A 87 -30.43 -23.54 43.10
N LYS A 88 -30.07 -24.66 42.46
CA LYS A 88 -30.26 -24.89 41.03
C LYS A 88 -31.66 -25.42 40.66
N GLU A 89 -32.58 -25.47 41.62
CA GLU A 89 -33.97 -25.91 41.43
C GLU A 89 -34.11 -27.33 40.87
N TYR A 90 -33.13 -28.23 41.05
CA TYR A 90 -33.31 -29.66 40.73
C TYR A 90 -34.15 -30.37 41.78
N ILE A 91 -34.17 -29.82 43.00
CA ILE A 91 -35.01 -30.23 44.12
C ILE A 91 -35.76 -28.97 44.60
N ASP A 92 -37.07 -29.07 44.71
CA ASP A 92 -37.90 -27.95 45.18
C ASP A 92 -37.65 -27.70 46.68
N PHE A 93 -37.33 -26.46 47.03
CA PHE A 93 -36.97 -26.08 48.40
C PHE A 93 -38.10 -26.31 49.42
N ASN A 94 -39.34 -26.04 49.01
CA ASN A 94 -40.52 -26.05 49.88
C ASN A 94 -41.07 -27.46 50.06
N THR A 95 -41.24 -28.17 48.95
CA THR A 95 -41.86 -29.50 48.91
C THR A 95 -40.84 -30.63 49.10
N ARG A 96 -39.55 -30.34 48.93
CA ARG A 96 -38.47 -31.35 48.97
C ARG A 96 -38.77 -32.51 48.03
N THR A 97 -39.17 -32.18 46.80
CA THR A 97 -39.42 -33.15 45.74
C THR A 97 -38.57 -32.82 44.51
N LEU A 98 -38.28 -33.83 43.68
CA LEU A 98 -37.62 -33.58 42.40
C LEU A 98 -38.52 -32.73 41.51
N THR A 99 -37.96 -31.63 41.00
CA THR A 99 -38.60 -30.79 39.98
C THR A 99 -38.58 -31.52 38.63
N ASP A 100 -39.31 -30.98 37.65
CA ASP A 100 -39.27 -31.51 36.29
C ASP A 100 -37.88 -31.38 35.66
N GLU A 101 -37.11 -30.34 36.00
CA GLU A 101 -35.71 -30.19 35.59
C GLU A 101 -34.79 -31.23 36.27
N GLY A 102 -35.01 -31.52 37.57
CA GLY A 102 -34.42 -32.66 38.29
C GLY A 102 -34.58 -33.98 37.55
N ARG A 103 -35.82 -34.31 37.19
CA ARG A 103 -36.16 -35.56 36.49
C ARG A 103 -35.56 -35.60 35.07
N LYS A 104 -35.65 -34.50 34.31
CA LYS A 104 -35.04 -34.41 32.98
C LYS A 104 -33.53 -34.60 33.03
N TYR A 105 -32.85 -34.01 34.02
CA TYR A 105 -31.41 -34.17 34.17
C TYR A 105 -31.01 -35.61 34.47
N ILE A 106 -31.71 -36.28 35.39
CA ILE A 106 -31.44 -37.68 35.74
C ILE A 106 -31.49 -38.59 34.50
N VAL A 107 -32.49 -38.38 33.63
CA VAL A 107 -32.69 -39.13 32.38
C VAL A 107 -31.62 -38.80 31.34
N ASN A 108 -31.39 -37.51 31.07
CA ASN A 108 -30.53 -37.06 29.98
C ASN A 108 -29.04 -36.95 30.36
N ARG A 109 -28.74 -36.97 31.66
CA ARG A 109 -27.41 -36.78 32.29
C ARG A 109 -26.70 -35.47 31.91
N LYS A 110 -27.44 -34.49 31.42
CA LYS A 110 -26.92 -33.21 30.92
C LYS A 110 -27.93 -32.10 31.17
N VAL A 111 -27.41 -30.93 31.50
CA VAL A 111 -28.13 -29.66 31.58
C VAL A 111 -27.91 -28.95 30.25
N ILE A 112 -29.01 -28.51 29.62
CA ILE A 112 -28.94 -27.73 28.39
C ILE A 112 -29.07 -26.26 28.78
N ASN A 113 -27.93 -25.59 28.88
CA ASN A 113 -27.88 -24.15 29.11
C ASN A 113 -27.91 -23.44 27.75
N ARG A 114 -28.79 -22.45 27.61
CA ARG A 114 -28.88 -21.67 26.37
C ARG A 114 -28.51 -20.23 26.65
N SER A 115 -27.52 -19.72 25.92
CA SER A 115 -27.00 -18.37 26.09
C SER A 115 -26.80 -17.67 24.76
N LYS A 116 -26.88 -16.34 24.78
CA LYS A 116 -26.48 -15.52 23.64
C LYS A 116 -24.97 -15.32 23.70
N GLN A 117 -24.27 -15.57 22.59
CA GLN A 117 -22.85 -15.33 22.47
C GLN A 117 -22.54 -14.44 21.27
N LYS A 118 -21.57 -13.54 21.43
CA LYS A 118 -21.13 -12.64 20.37
C LYS A 118 -19.81 -13.12 19.79
N PHE A 119 -19.68 -13.13 18.47
CA PHE A 119 -18.42 -13.47 17.80
C PHE A 119 -18.31 -12.77 16.45
N ASN A 120 -17.07 -12.56 15.98
CA ASN A 120 -16.83 -11.88 14.72
C ASN A 120 -16.68 -12.87 13.56
N LEU A 121 -17.26 -12.52 12.42
CA LEU A 121 -17.07 -13.18 11.14
C LEU A 121 -16.58 -12.17 10.11
N ILE A 122 -15.97 -12.68 9.05
CA ILE A 122 -15.62 -11.91 7.87
C ILE A 122 -16.16 -12.59 6.63
N ILE A 123 -16.55 -11.78 5.64
CA ILE A 123 -17.04 -12.24 4.34
C ILE A 123 -16.13 -11.69 3.26
N ASN A 124 -15.53 -12.57 2.46
CA ASN A 124 -14.78 -12.18 1.28
C ASN A 124 -15.74 -11.49 0.29
N ARG A 125 -15.53 -10.22 -0.03
CA ARG A 125 -16.44 -9.47 -0.91
C ARG A 125 -16.34 -9.86 -2.38
N ILE A 126 -15.37 -10.70 -2.75
CA ILE A 126 -15.23 -11.24 -4.09
C ILE A 126 -15.89 -12.61 -4.18
N THR A 127 -15.51 -13.55 -3.30
CA THR A 127 -15.96 -14.95 -3.39
C THR A 127 -17.21 -15.25 -2.57
N GLY A 128 -17.60 -14.37 -1.63
CA GLY A 128 -18.68 -14.63 -0.67
C GLY A 128 -18.31 -15.59 0.46
N GLU A 129 -17.03 -16.03 0.54
CA GLU A 129 -16.58 -16.96 1.57
C GLU A 129 -16.71 -16.35 2.98
N VAL A 130 -17.40 -17.08 3.86
CA VAL A 130 -17.57 -16.74 5.28
C VAL A 130 -16.48 -17.42 6.09
N SER A 131 -15.66 -16.64 6.79
CA SER A 131 -14.56 -17.13 7.63
C SER A 131 -14.47 -16.33 8.93
N TYR A 132 -13.57 -16.71 9.84
CA TYR A 132 -13.30 -15.92 11.05
C TYR A 132 -12.20 -14.89 10.78
N GLN A 133 -12.22 -13.80 11.53
CA GLN A 133 -11.15 -12.82 11.48
C GLN A 133 -9.94 -13.31 12.28
N GLU A 134 -8.93 -13.85 11.59
CA GLU A 134 -7.63 -14.15 12.19
C GLU A 134 -6.93 -12.86 12.65
N GLU A 135 -6.45 -12.83 13.90
CA GLU A 135 -5.73 -11.68 14.45
C GLU A 135 -4.44 -11.41 13.66
N GLY A 136 -4.18 -10.14 13.34
CA GLY A 136 -3.00 -9.71 12.60
C GLY A 136 -2.99 -10.05 11.10
N ALA A 137 -3.94 -10.83 10.59
CA ALA A 137 -4.00 -11.20 9.17
C ALA A 137 -4.63 -10.12 8.25
N PHE A 138 -5.32 -9.14 8.83
CA PHE A 138 -6.12 -8.15 8.10
C PHE A 138 -5.63 -6.71 8.34
N ILE A 139 -5.73 -5.89 7.30
CA ILE A 139 -5.47 -4.44 7.31
C ILE A 139 -6.81 -3.72 7.47
N ARG A 140 -6.88 -2.76 8.40
CA ARG A 140 -8.10 -1.95 8.59
C ARG A 140 -8.27 -0.94 7.47
N PHE A 141 -9.50 -0.52 7.19
CA PHE A 141 -9.77 0.49 6.14
C PHE A 141 -8.96 1.79 6.28
N LYS A 142 -8.81 2.32 7.51
CA LYS A 142 -7.98 3.51 7.76
C LYS A 142 -6.51 3.30 7.38
N ASP A 143 -6.01 2.08 7.59
CA ASP A 143 -4.66 1.70 7.23
C ASP A 143 -4.57 1.36 5.73
N LYS A 144 -5.66 0.89 5.10
CA LYS A 144 -5.79 0.69 3.66
C LYS A 144 -5.64 1.99 2.87
N GLN A 145 -6.25 3.08 3.35
CA GLN A 145 -6.05 4.41 2.75
C GLN A 145 -4.59 4.89 2.81
N LYS A 146 -3.79 4.30 3.71
CA LYS A 146 -2.34 4.51 3.82
C LYS A 146 -1.54 3.35 3.22
N SER A 147 -2.20 2.29 2.76
CA SER A 147 -1.57 1.09 2.24
C SER A 147 -1.34 1.24 0.74
N TYR A 148 -0.24 0.68 0.30
CA TYR A 148 0.32 0.83 -1.04
C TYR A 148 -0.06 -0.32 -1.99
N PHE A 149 -0.99 -1.19 -1.58
CA PHE A 149 -1.47 -2.31 -2.37
C PHE A 149 -2.79 -1.95 -3.03
N ASP A 150 -2.92 -2.26 -4.32
CA ASP A 150 -4.16 -2.06 -5.04
C ASP A 150 -5.24 -2.99 -4.48
N THR A 151 -6.46 -2.45 -4.35
CA THR A 151 -7.63 -3.28 -4.06
C THR A 151 -8.18 -3.76 -5.38
N LEU A 152 -8.16 -5.07 -5.57
CA LEU A 152 -8.72 -5.65 -6.78
C LEU A 152 -10.23 -5.63 -6.73
N TYR A 153 -10.83 -5.24 -7.87
CA TYR A 153 -12.25 -5.36 -8.18
C TYR A 153 -13.13 -5.03 -6.97
N ASP A 154 -13.09 -3.76 -6.53
CA ASP A 154 -13.93 -3.26 -5.45
C ASP A 154 -15.40 -3.41 -5.92
N ARG A 155 -16.03 -4.55 -5.62
CA ARG A 155 -17.47 -4.73 -5.81
C ARG A 155 -18.15 -3.78 -4.82
N ASN A 156 -18.34 -2.54 -5.27
CA ASN A 156 -19.28 -1.64 -4.66
C ASN A 156 -20.68 -2.06 -5.13
N ASN A 157 -21.42 -2.71 -4.22
CA ASN A 157 -22.87 -2.56 -4.00
C ASN A 157 -23.83 -3.77 -4.13
N GLU A 158 -23.41 -5.03 -4.30
CA GLU A 158 -24.40 -6.11 -4.60
C GLU A 158 -24.25 -7.44 -3.84
N LEU A 159 -23.48 -7.50 -2.74
CA LEU A 159 -23.55 -8.69 -1.88
C LEU A 159 -24.67 -8.50 -0.86
N ASN A 160 -25.82 -9.15 -1.10
CA ASN A 160 -26.87 -9.25 -0.09
C ASN A 160 -26.39 -10.19 1.03
N ILE A 161 -26.00 -9.60 2.16
CA ILE A 161 -25.42 -10.33 3.29
C ILE A 161 -26.41 -11.39 3.81
N GLU A 162 -27.72 -11.10 3.78
CA GLU A 162 -28.78 -12.02 4.20
C GLU A 162 -28.85 -13.28 3.33
N GLU A 163 -28.47 -13.18 2.05
CA GLU A 163 -28.41 -14.31 1.13
C GLU A 163 -27.12 -15.13 1.26
N ILE A 164 -26.06 -14.52 1.81
CA ILE A 164 -24.72 -15.13 1.90
C ILE A 164 -24.51 -15.82 3.24
N ILE A 165 -25.05 -15.31 4.35
CA ILE A 165 -24.86 -15.89 5.67
C ILE A 165 -25.90 -16.98 5.91
N SER A 166 -25.57 -18.22 5.55
CA SER A 166 -26.34 -19.37 6.04
C SER A 166 -25.90 -19.78 7.45
N LEU A 167 -26.86 -20.25 8.27
CA LEU A 167 -26.55 -20.84 9.57
C LEU A 167 -25.46 -21.93 9.48
N GLN A 168 -25.45 -22.72 8.39
CA GLN A 168 -24.44 -23.76 8.19
C GLN A 168 -23.02 -23.19 8.04
N GLN A 169 -22.83 -22.10 7.29
CA GLN A 169 -21.52 -21.45 7.17
C GLN A 169 -21.07 -20.87 8.51
N VAL A 170 -21.99 -20.25 9.25
CA VAL A 170 -21.68 -19.71 10.58
C VAL A 170 -21.33 -20.82 11.56
N LYS A 171 -22.05 -21.96 11.54
CA LYS A 171 -21.72 -23.15 12.34
C LYS A 171 -20.34 -23.69 12.02
N LYS A 172 -19.94 -23.76 10.75
CA LYS A 172 -18.59 -24.19 10.37
C LYS A 172 -17.52 -23.30 11.00
N VAL A 173 -17.72 -21.98 11.00
CA VAL A 173 -16.77 -21.05 11.64
C VAL A 173 -16.80 -21.20 13.17
N TRP A 174 -17.98 -21.39 13.76
CA TRP A 174 -18.16 -21.65 15.18
C TRP A 174 -17.41 -22.90 15.65
N ASP A 175 -17.62 -24.03 14.96
CA ASP A 175 -17.02 -25.32 15.29
C ASP A 175 -15.50 -25.27 15.12
N TYR A 176 -15.01 -24.58 14.10
CA TYR A 176 -13.59 -24.33 13.93
C TYR A 176 -13.00 -23.53 15.10
N ARG A 177 -13.67 -22.45 15.54
CA ARG A 177 -13.24 -21.65 16.70
C ARG A 177 -13.26 -22.46 18.00
N LYS A 178 -14.28 -23.29 18.20
CA LYS A 178 -14.38 -24.23 19.31
C LYS A 178 -13.22 -25.22 19.36
N ASN A 179 -12.74 -25.70 18.20
CA ASN A 179 -11.58 -26.58 18.14
C ASN A 179 -10.25 -25.88 18.49
N ILE A 180 -10.18 -24.55 18.38
CA ILE A 180 -8.97 -23.76 18.69
C ILE A 180 -9.01 -23.23 20.14
N ASP A 181 -10.19 -22.81 20.60
CA ASP A 181 -10.40 -22.17 21.90
C ASP A 181 -11.74 -22.66 22.50
N ASP A 182 -11.69 -23.86 23.07
CA ASP A 182 -12.82 -24.51 23.73
C ASP A 182 -13.21 -23.83 25.07
N TYR A 183 -12.37 -22.92 25.56
CA TYR A 183 -12.65 -22.11 26.74
C TYR A 183 -13.65 -21.01 26.42
N HIS A 184 -13.42 -20.24 25.35
CA HIS A 184 -14.31 -19.14 24.94
C HIS A 184 -15.50 -19.61 24.10
N TYR A 185 -15.35 -20.66 23.28
CA TYR A 185 -16.38 -21.12 22.36
C TYR A 185 -16.92 -22.48 22.80
N LYS A 186 -17.93 -22.47 23.69
CA LYS A 186 -18.55 -23.69 24.24
C LYS A 186 -19.92 -23.95 23.64
N GLY A 187 -20.27 -25.23 23.48
CA GLY A 187 -21.60 -25.65 23.05
C GLY A 187 -21.78 -25.72 21.53
N GLU A 188 -23.04 -25.76 21.11
CA GLU A 188 -23.47 -25.81 19.71
C GLU A 188 -24.24 -24.54 19.35
N LEU A 189 -23.86 -23.90 18.24
CA LEU A 189 -24.63 -22.79 17.69
C LEU A 189 -25.96 -23.31 17.13
N LEU A 190 -27.07 -22.79 17.66
CA LEU A 190 -28.42 -23.15 17.25
C LEU A 190 -28.93 -22.22 16.15
N GLU A 191 -28.76 -20.91 16.33
CA GLU A 191 -29.35 -19.88 15.48
C GLU A 191 -28.48 -18.61 15.44
N VAL A 192 -28.56 -17.88 14.33
CA VAL A 192 -28.04 -16.52 14.21
C VAL A 192 -29.18 -15.54 14.47
N LEU A 193 -29.09 -14.77 15.54
CA LEU A 193 -30.14 -13.84 15.96
C LEU A 193 -30.05 -12.50 15.24
N ASN A 194 -28.83 -12.01 15.07
CA ASN A 194 -28.57 -10.72 14.44
C ASN A 194 -27.12 -10.66 13.92
N PHE A 195 -26.88 -9.80 12.96
CA PHE A 195 -25.54 -9.43 12.50
C PHE A 195 -25.41 -7.90 12.43
N GLU A 196 -24.23 -7.40 12.80
CA GLU A 196 -23.90 -5.98 12.78
C GLU A 196 -22.63 -5.75 11.95
N GLU A 197 -22.72 -4.89 10.94
CA GLU A 197 -21.57 -4.50 10.12
C GLU A 197 -20.61 -3.57 10.87
N LYS A 198 -19.35 -3.99 10.99
CA LYS A 198 -18.27 -3.15 11.56
C LYS A 198 -17.49 -2.36 10.50
N GLY A 199 -17.68 -2.71 9.22
CA GLY A 199 -17.00 -2.09 8.07
C GLY A 199 -16.04 -3.03 7.35
N SER A 200 -15.23 -2.49 6.43
CA SER A 200 -14.33 -3.29 5.59
C SER A 200 -12.94 -3.46 6.20
N VAL A 201 -12.41 -4.67 6.07
CA VAL A 201 -11.01 -5.03 6.32
C VAL A 201 -10.42 -5.65 5.05
N PHE A 202 -9.10 -5.69 4.93
CA PHE A 202 -8.43 -6.12 3.70
C PHE A 202 -7.41 -7.19 4.00
N LYS A 203 -7.35 -8.23 3.15
CA LYS A 203 -6.36 -9.30 3.24
C LYS A 203 -5.38 -9.20 2.07
N LYS A 204 -4.09 -9.42 2.34
CA LYS A 204 -3.05 -9.46 1.29
C LYS A 204 -3.09 -10.82 0.61
N ILE A 205 -3.21 -10.83 -0.71
CA ILE A 205 -3.16 -12.03 -1.56
C ILE A 205 -2.06 -11.86 -2.59
N ASN A 206 -1.30 -12.92 -2.84
CA ASN A 206 -0.30 -12.97 -3.91
C ASN A 206 -0.91 -13.63 -5.15
N ILE A 207 -0.87 -12.94 -6.28
CA ILE A 207 -1.30 -13.46 -7.58
C ILE A 207 -0.06 -13.75 -8.40
N TYR A 208 0.03 -14.98 -8.90
CA TYR A 208 1.09 -15.46 -9.78
C TYR A 208 0.52 -15.74 -11.16
N TYR A 209 1.25 -15.35 -12.19
CA TYR A 209 0.94 -15.64 -13.58
C TYR A 209 1.92 -16.69 -14.09
N PHE A 210 1.41 -17.81 -14.59
CA PHE A 210 2.20 -18.90 -15.14
C PHE A 210 1.98 -18.97 -16.64
N MET A 211 3.04 -18.93 -17.44
CA MET A 211 2.97 -19.06 -18.88
C MET A 211 3.42 -20.44 -19.33
N ASN A 212 2.59 -21.12 -20.10
CA ASN A 212 2.96 -22.39 -20.71
C ASN A 212 3.74 -22.20 -22.03
N LYS A 213 4.18 -23.30 -22.64
CA LYS A 213 4.92 -23.31 -23.92
C LYS A 213 4.15 -22.69 -25.09
N GLN A 214 2.82 -22.57 -25.00
CA GLN A 214 1.95 -21.98 -26.01
C GLN A 214 1.63 -20.50 -25.73
N ASN A 215 2.31 -19.86 -24.77
CA ASN A 215 2.04 -18.49 -24.30
C ASN A 215 0.64 -18.29 -23.69
N ASN A 216 -0.05 -19.37 -23.32
CA ASN A 216 -1.28 -19.27 -22.53
C ASN A 216 -0.90 -19.06 -21.07
N VAL A 217 -1.67 -18.20 -20.40
CA VAL A 217 -1.38 -17.81 -19.03
C VAL A 217 -2.41 -18.38 -18.07
N GLU A 218 -1.93 -19.13 -17.08
CA GLU A 218 -2.69 -19.58 -15.91
C GLU A 218 -2.48 -18.58 -14.77
N ILE A 219 -3.55 -18.21 -14.07
CA ILE A 219 -3.51 -17.32 -12.91
C ILE A 219 -3.65 -18.16 -11.65
N ARG A 220 -2.78 -17.92 -10.65
CA ARG A 220 -2.88 -18.53 -9.33
C ARG A 220 -2.93 -17.52 -8.21
N ALA A 221 -3.86 -17.68 -7.29
CA ALA A 221 -4.02 -16.78 -6.15
C ALA A 221 -3.67 -17.52 -4.86
N TYR A 222 -2.78 -16.95 -4.05
CA TYR A 222 -2.32 -17.52 -2.81
C TYR A 222 -2.54 -16.58 -1.64
N ASP A 223 -3.27 -17.07 -0.65
CA ASP A 223 -3.28 -16.54 0.70
C ASP A 223 -2.20 -17.23 1.53
N ARG A 224 -1.07 -16.54 1.73
CA ARG A 224 0.16 -17.13 2.29
C ARG A 224 0.59 -18.34 1.44
N ASN A 225 0.34 -19.55 1.92
CA ASN A 225 0.69 -20.81 1.26
C ASN A 225 -0.55 -21.59 0.76
N THR A 226 -1.75 -21.06 0.98
CA THR A 226 -3.02 -21.70 0.59
C THR A 226 -3.48 -21.15 -0.75
N ARG A 227 -3.73 -22.03 -1.72
CA ARG A 227 -4.26 -21.67 -3.05
C ARG A 227 -5.76 -21.40 -2.97
N ASP A 228 -6.20 -20.26 -3.49
CA ASP A 228 -7.61 -19.85 -3.55
C ASP A 228 -8.14 -19.96 -4.98
N LYS A 229 -8.74 -21.12 -5.30
CA LYS A 229 -9.24 -21.43 -6.65
C LYS A 229 -10.47 -20.60 -7.05
N GLU A 230 -11.31 -20.21 -6.09
CA GLU A 230 -12.50 -19.39 -6.37
C GLU A 230 -12.08 -17.98 -6.77
N LEU A 231 -11.09 -17.42 -6.07
CA LEU A 231 -10.50 -16.14 -6.43
C LEU A 231 -9.78 -16.20 -7.78
N GLU A 232 -9.05 -17.28 -8.08
CA GLU A 232 -8.43 -17.49 -9.40
C GLU A 232 -9.45 -17.42 -10.53
N LYS A 233 -10.56 -18.16 -10.39
CA LYS A 233 -11.64 -18.19 -11.38
C LYS A 233 -12.23 -16.79 -11.56
N PHE A 234 -12.51 -16.08 -10.47
CA PHE A 234 -13.02 -14.72 -10.53
C PHE A 234 -12.06 -13.76 -11.26
N ILE A 235 -10.77 -13.81 -10.93
CA ILE A 235 -9.77 -12.97 -11.59
C ILE A 235 -9.71 -13.30 -13.09
N LEU A 236 -9.73 -14.59 -13.45
CA LEU A 236 -9.70 -15.03 -14.84
C LEU A 236 -10.92 -14.52 -15.63
N GLU A 237 -12.12 -14.62 -15.05
CA GLU A 237 -13.35 -14.08 -15.64
C GLU A 237 -13.26 -12.57 -15.82
N ARG A 238 -12.73 -11.84 -14.84
CA ARG A 238 -12.58 -10.38 -14.93
C ARG A 238 -11.53 -9.96 -15.94
N GLU A 239 -10.36 -10.59 -15.94
CA GLU A 239 -9.30 -10.32 -16.92
C GLU A 239 -9.74 -10.63 -18.36
N SER A 240 -10.76 -11.47 -18.56
CA SER A 240 -11.35 -11.72 -19.88
C SER A 240 -12.29 -10.60 -20.36
N ILE A 241 -12.69 -9.67 -19.48
CA ILE A 241 -13.60 -8.55 -19.80
C ILE A 241 -12.85 -7.22 -19.72
N GLU A 242 -12.15 -7.01 -18.60
CA GLU A 242 -11.35 -5.82 -18.30
C GLU A 242 -9.96 -6.31 -17.88
N HIS A 243 -8.97 -6.10 -18.74
CA HIS A 243 -7.57 -6.46 -18.50
C HIS A 243 -6.93 -5.57 -17.41
N ILE A 244 -7.47 -5.54 -16.19
CA ILE A 244 -7.03 -4.62 -15.14
C ILE A 244 -5.61 -4.95 -14.67
N LEU A 245 -5.28 -6.24 -14.55
CA LEU A 245 -3.98 -6.72 -14.11
C LEU A 245 -3.00 -6.91 -15.27
N THR A 246 -3.50 -7.22 -16.47
CA THR A 246 -2.64 -7.57 -17.61
C THR A 246 -2.50 -6.49 -18.66
N GLN A 247 -3.32 -5.44 -18.65
CA GLN A 247 -3.13 -4.27 -19.51
C GLN A 247 -2.20 -3.25 -18.83
N GLU A 248 -0.89 -3.46 -18.99
CA GLU A 248 0.03 -2.39 -18.62
C GLU A 248 -0.03 -1.24 -19.64
N LYS A 249 -0.46 -0.07 -19.16
CA LYS A 249 -0.21 1.23 -19.80
C LYS A 249 1.23 1.62 -19.45
N TYR A 250 2.13 1.60 -20.44
CA TYR A 250 3.48 2.12 -20.27
C TYR A 250 3.42 3.50 -19.60
N ASP A 251 4.38 3.79 -18.70
CA ASP A 251 4.52 5.18 -18.29
C ASP A 251 5.07 6.00 -19.46
N PHE A 252 4.68 7.27 -19.49
CA PHE A 252 5.06 8.19 -20.55
C PHE A 252 6.59 8.37 -20.64
N PHE A 253 7.31 8.22 -19.53
CA PHE A 253 8.78 8.25 -19.51
C PHE A 253 9.36 7.10 -20.34
N PHE A 254 8.87 5.89 -20.14
CA PHE A 254 9.24 4.71 -20.90
C PHE A 254 8.84 4.84 -22.37
N GLU A 255 7.63 5.32 -22.68
CA GLU A 255 7.21 5.52 -24.07
C GLU A 255 8.10 6.53 -24.82
N LYS A 256 8.45 7.65 -24.18
CA LYS A 256 9.23 8.72 -24.81
C LYS A 256 10.73 8.48 -24.87
N ASN A 257 11.30 7.75 -23.92
CA ASN A 257 12.75 7.54 -23.85
C ASN A 257 13.15 6.14 -24.33
N VAL A 258 12.28 5.15 -24.15
CA VAL A 258 12.54 3.75 -24.50
C VAL A 258 11.78 3.39 -25.78
N ALA A 259 10.46 3.52 -25.85
CA ALA A 259 9.71 3.01 -27.03
C ALA A 259 10.05 3.72 -28.36
N SER A 260 10.42 5.01 -28.34
CA SER A 260 10.84 5.78 -29.53
C SER A 260 12.36 5.79 -29.79
N ASN A 261 13.17 5.39 -28.81
CA ASN A 261 14.63 5.55 -28.80
C ASN A 261 15.39 4.28 -28.38
N ILE A 262 14.68 3.13 -28.33
CA ILE A 262 15.25 1.79 -28.10
C ILE A 262 16.49 1.64 -28.96
N ASP A 263 16.48 2.03 -30.24
CA ASP A 263 17.65 1.84 -31.10
C ASP A 263 18.89 2.65 -30.73
N ASN A 264 18.80 3.73 -29.95
CA ASN A 264 19.95 4.52 -29.52
C ASN A 264 20.40 4.21 -28.09
N ILE A 265 19.49 3.89 -27.16
CA ILE A 265 19.84 3.44 -25.80
C ILE A 265 20.29 1.97 -25.82
N VAL A 266 19.67 1.15 -26.68
CA VAL A 266 20.01 -0.27 -26.86
C VAL A 266 21.24 -0.43 -27.77
N LYS A 267 21.71 0.62 -28.48
CA LYS A 267 22.98 0.56 -29.24
C LYS A 267 24.19 0.26 -28.35
N ASP A 268 24.25 0.82 -27.14
CA ASP A 268 25.32 0.54 -26.17
C ASP A 268 25.19 -0.87 -25.55
N TYR A 269 24.00 -1.49 -25.63
CA TYR A 269 23.70 -2.80 -25.05
C TYR A 269 23.35 -3.88 -26.11
N LYS A 270 23.68 -3.70 -27.41
CA LYS A 270 23.29 -4.62 -28.49
C LYS A 270 24.17 -5.89 -28.57
N ASN A 271 23.54 -6.96 -29.08
CA ASN A 271 23.97 -8.37 -29.16
C ASN A 271 23.91 -9.15 -27.84
N ILE A 272 22.70 -9.37 -27.38
CA ILE A 272 22.42 -10.22 -26.24
C ILE A 272 21.57 -11.42 -26.72
N PRO A 273 22.17 -12.61 -26.93
CA PRO A 273 21.44 -13.81 -27.36
C PRO A 273 20.35 -14.21 -26.35
N ASN A 274 19.27 -14.83 -26.84
CA ASN A 274 18.03 -15.19 -26.12
C ASN A 274 18.16 -16.36 -25.13
N GLU A 275 19.24 -16.46 -24.36
CA GLU A 275 19.26 -17.35 -23.21
C GLU A 275 18.73 -16.59 -21.99
N THR A 276 17.43 -16.74 -21.78
CA THR A 276 16.67 -16.06 -20.73
C THR A 276 16.58 -16.98 -19.53
N GLU A 277 17.43 -16.76 -18.53
CA GLU A 277 17.20 -17.32 -17.20
C GLU A 277 16.16 -16.45 -16.46
N MET A 278 15.28 -17.11 -15.72
CA MET A 278 14.23 -16.43 -14.98
C MET A 278 14.76 -15.90 -13.66
N PHE A 279 14.41 -14.66 -13.32
CA PHE A 279 14.79 -14.08 -12.05
C PHE A 279 14.10 -14.80 -10.88
N GLU A 280 14.86 -15.61 -10.14
CA GLU A 280 14.35 -16.34 -8.98
C GLU A 280 14.47 -15.53 -7.68
N SER A 281 15.62 -14.87 -7.47
CA SER A 281 15.89 -14.08 -6.26
C SER A 281 17.16 -13.22 -6.36
N PHE A 282 17.33 -12.30 -5.41
CA PHE A 282 18.56 -11.51 -5.24
C PHE A 282 19.69 -12.25 -4.48
N ASN A 283 19.62 -13.57 -4.30
CA ASN A 283 20.63 -14.33 -3.55
C ASN A 283 22.05 -14.21 -4.13
N PHE A 284 22.18 -13.92 -5.43
CA PHE A 284 23.49 -13.68 -6.05
C PHE A 284 24.25 -12.51 -5.37
N LEU A 285 23.54 -11.58 -4.72
CA LEU A 285 24.15 -10.50 -3.94
C LEU A 285 24.96 -11.00 -2.74
N GLU A 286 24.76 -12.24 -2.30
CA GLU A 286 25.58 -12.82 -1.24
C GLU A 286 27.04 -13.00 -1.65
N GLN A 287 27.31 -13.07 -2.97
CA GLN A 287 28.65 -13.23 -3.54
C GLN A 287 29.50 -11.94 -3.52
N VAL A 288 28.88 -10.78 -3.28
CA VAL A 288 29.58 -9.48 -3.21
C VAL A 288 30.66 -9.53 -2.16
N LYS A 289 31.90 -9.14 -2.48
CA LYS A 289 33.00 -9.10 -1.50
C LYS A 289 33.04 -7.78 -0.76
N GLU A 290 33.10 -6.68 -1.49
CA GLU A 290 33.36 -5.34 -0.95
C GLU A 290 32.29 -4.33 -1.34
N LYS A 291 31.87 -4.33 -2.62
CA LYS A 291 31.05 -3.25 -3.17
C LYS A 291 30.02 -3.78 -4.16
N VAL A 292 28.82 -3.19 -4.14
CA VAL A 292 27.84 -3.35 -5.21
C VAL A 292 27.25 -2.00 -5.63
N ASP A 293 27.19 -1.77 -6.93
CA ASP A 293 26.49 -0.66 -7.57
C ASP A 293 25.17 -1.19 -8.15
N ILE A 294 24.05 -0.63 -7.68
CA ILE A 294 22.70 -1.03 -8.04
C ILE A 294 22.06 0.11 -8.82
N PHE A 295 21.83 -0.10 -10.11
CA PHE A 295 21.13 0.83 -10.98
C PHE A 295 19.65 0.47 -11.01
N PHE A 296 18.79 1.44 -10.73
CA PHE A 296 17.36 1.21 -10.60
C PHE A 296 16.56 2.27 -11.37
N PRO A 297 15.93 1.91 -12.50
CA PRO A 297 15.08 2.84 -13.24
C PRO A 297 13.68 2.94 -12.62
N LEU A 298 13.21 4.17 -12.41
CA LEU A 298 11.86 4.44 -11.91
C LEU A 298 10.84 4.22 -13.03
N THR A 299 10.27 3.02 -13.08
CA THR A 299 9.24 2.63 -14.08
C THR A 299 8.09 1.86 -13.42
N LYS A 300 6.97 1.71 -14.14
CA LYS A 300 5.77 0.97 -13.67
C LYS A 300 6.04 -0.49 -13.37
N PHE A 301 6.91 -1.11 -14.14
CA PHE A 301 7.15 -2.55 -14.10
C PHE A 301 8.31 -2.92 -13.16
N LEU A 302 9.25 -1.99 -12.90
CA LEU A 302 10.35 -2.20 -11.94
C LEU A 302 10.07 -1.49 -10.63
N HIS A 303 9.79 -2.26 -9.57
CA HIS A 303 9.60 -1.74 -8.22
C HIS A 303 10.73 -2.17 -7.29
N LEU A 304 11.27 -1.20 -6.56
CA LEU A 304 12.13 -1.48 -5.42
C LEU A 304 11.26 -2.13 -4.35
N ASP A 305 11.36 -3.44 -4.18
CA ASP A 305 10.53 -4.21 -3.25
C ASP A 305 11.22 -4.40 -1.88
N ASP A 306 10.49 -5.00 -0.93
CA ASP A 306 11.01 -5.25 0.41
C ASP A 306 12.14 -6.29 0.40
N ASP A 307 12.15 -7.21 -0.57
CA ASP A 307 13.17 -8.24 -0.72
C ASP A 307 14.51 -7.61 -1.10
N LEU A 308 14.56 -6.75 -2.13
CA LEU A 308 15.78 -6.02 -2.49
C LEU A 308 16.27 -5.12 -1.36
N ILE A 309 15.36 -4.43 -0.64
CA ILE A 309 15.72 -3.60 0.53
C ILE A 309 16.31 -4.47 1.65
N TYR A 310 15.78 -5.67 1.87
CA TYR A 310 16.34 -6.62 2.83
C TYR A 310 17.77 -6.99 2.46
N PHE A 311 18.07 -7.34 1.20
CA PHE A 311 19.43 -7.64 0.75
C PHE A 311 20.37 -6.44 0.87
N ILE A 312 19.95 -5.25 0.44
CA ILE A 312 20.73 -4.01 0.61
C ILE A 312 21.09 -3.79 2.09
N THR A 313 20.12 -3.98 2.98
CA THR A 313 20.32 -3.82 4.43
C THR A 313 21.28 -4.87 4.98
N LYS A 314 21.16 -6.13 4.53
CA LYS A 314 22.04 -7.25 4.93
C LYS A 314 23.50 -6.99 4.51
N LEU A 315 23.71 -6.51 3.28
CA LEU A 315 25.04 -6.16 2.79
C LEU A 315 25.68 -5.03 3.61
N CYS A 316 24.93 -3.94 3.86
CA CYS A 316 25.41 -2.82 4.65
C CYS A 316 25.77 -3.23 6.09
N LYS A 317 24.98 -4.11 6.72
CA LYS A 317 25.30 -4.66 8.06
C LYS A 317 26.56 -5.52 8.06
N SER A 318 26.90 -6.09 6.92
CA SER A 318 28.12 -6.87 6.71
C SER A 318 29.32 -6.01 6.30
N ASN A 319 29.24 -4.68 6.49
CA ASN A 319 30.27 -3.69 6.12
C ASN A 319 30.60 -3.62 4.62
N LYS A 320 29.71 -4.07 3.74
CA LYS A 320 29.86 -3.96 2.28
C LYS A 320 29.26 -2.65 1.79
N THR A 321 29.94 -1.96 0.88
CA THR A 321 29.48 -0.70 0.31
C THR A 321 28.40 -0.95 -0.74
N VAL A 322 27.25 -0.32 -0.59
CA VAL A 322 26.13 -0.39 -1.53
C VAL A 322 25.87 1.00 -2.07
N ASN A 323 26.04 1.19 -3.37
CA ASN A 323 25.66 2.42 -4.06
C ASN A 323 24.39 2.16 -4.86
N VAL A 324 23.36 2.98 -4.67
CA VAL A 324 22.09 2.86 -5.39
C VAL A 324 21.92 4.09 -6.29
N TYR A 325 21.79 3.86 -7.59
CA TYR A 325 21.67 4.88 -8.62
C TYR A 325 20.25 4.87 -9.18
N PHE A 326 19.50 5.96 -8.98
CA PHE A 326 18.16 6.11 -9.53
C PHE A 326 18.19 6.88 -10.85
N SER A 327 17.49 6.37 -11.86
CA SER A 327 17.21 7.07 -13.12
C SER A 327 15.71 7.26 -13.33
N GLY A 328 15.31 8.32 -14.01
CA GLY A 328 13.90 8.61 -14.31
C GLY A 328 13.37 9.85 -13.61
N ILE A 329 12.21 10.34 -14.05
CA ILE A 329 11.75 11.70 -13.72
C ILE A 329 10.85 11.73 -12.48
N ASP A 330 10.06 10.68 -12.24
CA ASP A 330 9.11 10.62 -11.13
C ASP A 330 8.89 9.16 -10.68
N PRO A 331 8.69 8.88 -9.38
CA PRO A 331 8.14 7.61 -8.94
C PRO A 331 6.80 7.34 -9.61
N VAL A 332 6.62 6.11 -10.04
CA VAL A 332 5.38 5.71 -10.70
C VAL A 332 4.24 5.54 -9.72
N ASN A 333 4.55 5.22 -8.47
CA ASN A 333 3.55 5.03 -7.41
C ASN A 333 4.10 5.32 -6.01
N ILE A 334 3.19 5.34 -5.03
CA ILE A 334 3.51 5.57 -3.61
C ILE A 334 4.50 4.54 -3.06
N ARG A 335 4.38 3.27 -3.45
CA ARG A 335 5.26 2.18 -2.96
C ARG A 335 6.71 2.47 -3.32
N GLN A 336 6.97 2.78 -4.59
CA GLN A 336 8.29 3.10 -5.08
C GLN A 336 8.85 4.35 -4.38
N ARG A 337 8.03 5.40 -4.22
CA ARG A 337 8.43 6.61 -3.46
C ARG A 337 8.77 6.30 -2.00
N TYR A 338 7.92 5.54 -1.30
CA TYR A 338 8.12 5.16 0.10
C TYR A 338 9.42 4.37 0.28
N ASN A 339 9.66 3.38 -0.58
CA ASN A 339 10.84 2.52 -0.53
C ASN A 339 12.13 3.28 -0.86
N ILE A 340 12.09 4.21 -1.82
CA ILE A 340 13.21 5.11 -2.10
C ILE A 340 13.47 6.04 -0.90
N ASN A 341 12.43 6.66 -0.35
CA ASN A 341 12.56 7.52 0.83
C ASN A 341 13.12 6.74 2.05
N LYS A 342 12.76 5.46 2.20
CA LYS A 342 13.33 4.57 3.22
C LYS A 342 14.83 4.36 2.99
N LEU A 343 15.26 4.05 1.77
CA LEU A 343 16.69 3.93 1.44
C LEU A 343 17.45 5.26 1.65
N VAL A 344 16.91 6.39 1.22
CA VAL A 344 17.51 7.72 1.41
C VAL A 344 17.62 8.08 2.90
N LYS A 345 16.63 7.71 3.72
CA LYS A 345 16.72 7.89 5.19
C LYS A 345 17.77 6.95 5.80
N GLN A 346 17.92 5.75 5.27
CA GLN A 346 18.94 4.79 5.72
C GLN A 346 20.36 5.21 5.31
N SER A 347 20.56 5.78 4.11
CA SER A 347 21.87 6.27 3.65
C SER A 347 22.40 7.39 4.55
N LYS A 348 21.52 8.26 5.06
CA LYS A 348 21.88 9.27 6.07
C LYS A 348 22.38 8.69 7.40
N LYS A 349 22.10 7.42 7.69
CA LYS A 349 22.48 6.73 8.95
C LYS A 349 23.62 5.73 8.78
N SER A 350 23.83 5.23 7.56
CA SER A 350 24.80 4.16 7.26
C SER A 350 25.88 4.70 6.34
N LYS A 351 27.14 4.64 6.78
CA LYS A 351 28.30 4.99 5.93
C LYS A 351 28.52 4.03 4.74
N TYR A 352 27.84 2.88 4.74
CA TYR A 352 27.96 1.86 3.72
C TYR A 352 26.84 1.90 2.68
N LEU A 353 25.87 2.81 2.81
CA LEU A 353 24.80 2.97 1.84
C LEU A 353 24.86 4.37 1.24
N ASN A 354 25.13 4.45 -0.06
CA ASN A 354 25.09 5.71 -0.79
C ASN A 354 23.93 5.68 -1.79
N VAL A 355 23.28 6.82 -1.94
CA VAL A 355 22.18 7.01 -2.91
C VAL A 355 22.55 8.15 -3.83
N PHE A 356 22.41 7.89 -5.12
CA PHE A 356 22.71 8.82 -6.19
C PHE A 356 21.58 8.86 -7.21
N SER A 357 21.63 9.91 -8.02
CA SER A 357 20.81 10.11 -9.18
C SER A 357 21.68 10.13 -10.44
N ILE A 358 21.20 9.51 -11.52
CA ILE A 358 21.85 9.52 -12.83
C ILE A 358 20.88 10.07 -13.87
N LYS A 359 21.42 10.69 -14.93
CA LYS A 359 20.62 11.26 -16.02
C LYS A 359 20.15 10.20 -17.00
N GLN A 360 21.06 9.29 -17.32
CA GLN A 360 20.85 8.25 -18.31
C GLN A 360 19.90 7.21 -17.74
N TYR A 361 18.94 6.79 -18.55
CA TYR A 361 18.17 5.59 -18.26
C TYR A 361 19.12 4.39 -18.28
N CYS A 362 19.22 3.68 -17.16
CA CYS A 362 19.92 2.41 -17.07
C CYS A 362 18.89 1.34 -16.70
N PRO A 363 18.77 0.24 -17.46
CA PRO A 363 17.99 -0.93 -17.04
C PRO A 363 18.43 -1.36 -15.64
N GLN A 364 17.58 -2.10 -14.92
CA GLN A 364 17.95 -2.54 -13.58
C GLN A 364 19.25 -3.36 -13.67
N SER A 365 20.34 -2.86 -13.08
CA SER A 365 21.67 -3.44 -13.26
C SER A 365 22.38 -3.53 -11.92
N PHE A 366 23.19 -4.56 -11.76
CA PHE A 366 23.98 -4.81 -10.56
C PHE A 366 25.43 -5.01 -10.98
N VAL A 367 26.33 -4.17 -10.51
CA VAL A 367 27.78 -4.32 -10.71
C VAL A 367 28.40 -4.66 -9.36
N MET A 368 29.09 -5.78 -9.28
CA MET A 368 29.66 -6.37 -8.06
C MET A 368 31.18 -6.32 -8.15
N ASP A 369 31.80 -5.68 -7.16
CA ASP A 369 33.25 -5.53 -7.02
C ASP A 369 33.96 -4.94 -8.27
N ASN A 370 33.19 -4.28 -9.15
CA ASN A 370 33.58 -3.74 -10.46
C ASN A 370 33.96 -4.76 -11.55
N ASP A 371 34.04 -6.05 -11.23
CA ASP A 371 34.53 -7.09 -12.15
C ASP A 371 33.40 -7.97 -12.71
N TYR A 372 32.25 -7.98 -12.04
CA TYR A 372 31.12 -8.83 -12.39
C TYR A 372 29.83 -8.03 -12.35
N GLY A 373 28.83 -8.44 -13.12
CA GLY A 373 27.53 -7.81 -12.99
C GLY A 373 26.40 -8.54 -13.69
N LYS A 374 25.17 -8.17 -13.34
CA LYS A 374 23.94 -8.67 -13.92
C LYS A 374 23.06 -7.53 -14.38
N ILE A 375 22.48 -7.65 -15.56
CA ILE A 375 21.49 -6.72 -16.10
C ILE A 375 20.13 -7.39 -16.20
N PHE A 376 19.10 -6.70 -15.75
CA PHE A 376 17.71 -7.07 -15.79
C PHE A 376 17.00 -6.18 -16.81
N MET A 377 16.56 -6.80 -17.90
CA MET A 377 15.90 -6.09 -19.00
C MET A 377 14.41 -6.45 -19.06
N PRO A 378 13.52 -5.45 -19.19
CA PRO A 378 12.12 -5.70 -19.48
C PRO A 378 11.96 -6.19 -20.92
N ASN A 379 11.29 -7.33 -21.10
CA ASN A 379 10.89 -7.90 -22.38
C ASN A 379 9.38 -7.88 -22.46
N ILE A 380 8.84 -7.29 -23.52
CA ILE A 380 7.40 -7.32 -23.78
C ILE A 380 7.09 -8.61 -24.52
N ILE A 381 6.35 -9.50 -23.88
CA ILE A 381 5.92 -10.76 -24.48
C ILE A 381 4.42 -10.75 -24.79
N PRO A 382 4.00 -11.31 -25.94
CA PRO A 382 2.59 -11.56 -26.20
C PRO A 382 2.12 -12.70 -25.30
N ILE A 383 0.94 -12.52 -24.70
CA ILE A 383 0.30 -13.54 -23.87
C ILE A 383 -1.14 -13.76 -24.30
N ASN A 384 -1.67 -14.94 -24.03
CA ASN A 384 -3.07 -15.27 -24.24
C ASN A 384 -3.73 -15.61 -22.89
N ILE A 385 -4.78 -14.88 -22.55
CA ILE A 385 -5.60 -15.13 -21.36
C ILE A 385 -7.00 -15.47 -21.84
N SER A 386 -7.41 -16.73 -21.65
CA SER A 386 -8.76 -17.21 -22.01
C SER A 386 -9.19 -16.90 -23.45
N GLY A 387 -8.25 -16.94 -24.40
CA GLY A 387 -8.50 -16.67 -25.82
C GLY A 387 -8.24 -15.22 -26.24
N ILE A 388 -7.94 -14.31 -25.31
CA ILE A 388 -7.71 -12.89 -25.59
C ILE A 388 -6.21 -12.59 -25.62
N SER A 389 -5.76 -11.99 -26.73
CA SER A 389 -4.38 -11.55 -26.89
C SER A 389 -4.10 -10.31 -26.04
N SER A 390 -3.09 -10.38 -25.19
CA SER A 390 -2.57 -9.28 -24.39
C SER A 390 -1.04 -9.24 -24.45
N LYS A 391 -0.41 -8.35 -23.69
CA LYS A 391 1.05 -8.22 -23.56
C LYS A 391 1.43 -8.15 -22.09
N CYS A 392 2.55 -8.77 -21.72
CA CYS A 392 3.11 -8.71 -20.37
C CYS A 392 4.58 -8.30 -20.42
N VAL A 393 5.08 -7.64 -19.37
CA VAL A 393 6.50 -7.32 -19.21
C VAL A 393 7.16 -8.39 -18.35
N LEU A 394 8.15 -9.06 -18.92
CA LEU A 394 9.02 -10.01 -18.25
C LEU A 394 10.39 -9.41 -17.97
N PHE A 395 10.97 -9.75 -16.82
CA PHE A 395 12.39 -9.46 -16.59
C PHE A 395 13.23 -10.67 -16.97
N SER A 396 14.04 -10.51 -18.02
CA SER A 396 15.18 -11.41 -18.23
C SER A 396 16.39 -10.86 -17.49
N PHE A 397 17.20 -11.74 -16.90
CA PHE A 397 18.51 -11.34 -16.40
C PHE A 397 19.64 -12.01 -17.19
N LYS A 398 20.76 -11.31 -17.34
CA LYS A 398 21.98 -11.82 -17.96
C LYS A 398 23.21 -11.21 -17.32
N GLU A 399 24.35 -11.85 -17.49
CA GLU A 399 25.63 -11.29 -17.05
C GLU A 399 26.04 -10.12 -17.94
N LEU A 400 26.60 -9.07 -17.33
CA LEU A 400 27.16 -7.94 -18.04
C LEU A 400 28.50 -8.35 -18.67
N ARG A 401 28.68 -8.01 -19.94
CA ARG A 401 29.96 -8.16 -20.63
C ARG A 401 30.98 -7.14 -20.09
N GLU A 402 32.26 -7.41 -20.28
CA GLU A 402 33.36 -6.54 -19.84
C GLU A 402 33.27 -5.12 -20.43
N ASP A 403 32.90 -4.98 -21.72
CA ASP A 403 32.69 -3.68 -22.37
C ASP A 403 31.54 -2.88 -21.73
N GLN A 404 30.49 -3.56 -21.28
CA GLN A 404 29.33 -2.95 -20.62
C GLN A 404 29.66 -2.53 -19.19
N LEU A 405 30.38 -3.38 -18.44
CA LEU A 405 30.91 -3.03 -17.11
C LEU A 405 31.78 -1.78 -17.20
N LYS A 406 32.70 -1.75 -18.16
CA LYS A 406 33.55 -0.60 -18.42
C LYS A 406 32.73 0.65 -18.76
N TYR A 407 31.73 0.55 -19.63
CA TYR A 407 30.86 1.68 -19.95
C TYR A 407 30.13 2.25 -18.71
N ILE A 408 29.57 1.37 -17.87
CA ILE A 408 28.91 1.78 -16.64
C ILE A 408 29.88 2.52 -15.70
N ASN A 409 31.07 1.95 -15.49
CA ASN A 409 32.08 2.49 -14.59
C ASN A 409 32.69 3.81 -15.10
N ASP A 410 32.97 3.90 -16.41
CA ASP A 410 33.69 5.03 -17.00
C ASP A 410 32.74 6.16 -17.42
N THR A 411 31.46 5.87 -17.68
CA THR A 411 30.51 6.84 -18.26
C THR A 411 29.32 7.12 -17.35
N ILE A 412 28.67 6.10 -16.78
CA ILE A 412 27.45 6.31 -15.99
C ILE A 412 27.78 6.78 -14.57
N ILE A 413 28.58 6.00 -13.84
CA ILE A 413 28.93 6.30 -12.43
C ILE A 413 29.51 7.70 -12.25
N PRO A 414 30.42 8.20 -13.11
CA PRO A 414 31.01 9.53 -12.93
C PRO A 414 30.01 10.68 -13.09
N THR A 415 28.87 10.45 -13.75
CA THR A 415 27.80 11.45 -13.88
C THR A 415 26.87 11.48 -12.66
N ALA A 416 26.98 10.51 -11.75
CA ALA A 416 26.06 10.38 -10.64
C ALA A 416 26.14 11.58 -9.68
N LYS A 417 24.98 12.08 -9.25
CA LYS A 417 24.87 13.18 -8.27
C LYS A 417 24.11 12.73 -7.03
N SER A 418 24.65 13.08 -5.86
CA SER A 418 23.94 12.94 -4.57
C SER A 418 23.27 14.23 -4.12
N ASN A 419 23.73 15.39 -4.62
CA ASN A 419 23.20 16.71 -4.30
C ASN A 419 23.15 17.59 -5.56
N MET A 420 22.18 18.51 -5.57
CA MET A 420 22.13 19.60 -6.52
C MET A 420 22.78 20.86 -5.93
N GLU A 421 23.40 21.65 -6.78
CA GLU A 421 24.07 22.88 -6.36
C GLU A 421 23.04 23.98 -6.13
N ILE A 422 23.04 24.59 -4.95
CA ILE A 422 22.31 25.81 -4.65
C ILE A 422 23.38 26.90 -4.55
N PRO A 423 23.31 28.00 -5.33
CA PRO A 423 24.30 29.06 -5.27
C PRO A 423 24.47 29.58 -3.85
N ASN A 424 25.72 29.76 -3.39
CA ASN A 424 26.01 30.32 -2.07
C ASN A 424 25.45 31.75 -1.88
N THR A 425 25.12 32.43 -2.98
CA THR A 425 24.47 33.74 -3.00
C THR A 425 22.97 33.69 -2.72
N PHE A 426 22.36 32.51 -2.72
CA PHE A 426 20.93 32.36 -2.44
C PHE A 426 20.66 32.55 -0.94
N ASP A 427 19.81 33.53 -0.63
CA ASP A 427 19.31 33.77 0.72
C ASP A 427 17.79 33.65 0.71
N LEU A 428 17.27 32.59 1.33
CA LEU A 428 15.85 32.30 1.39
C LEU A 428 15.02 33.47 1.93
N LYS A 429 15.48 34.14 2.98
CA LYS A 429 14.73 35.25 3.60
C LYS A 429 14.71 36.45 2.68
N LYS A 430 15.85 36.77 2.06
CA LYS A 430 15.96 37.89 1.12
C LYS A 430 15.12 37.64 -0.14
N THR A 431 15.25 36.46 -0.75
CA THR A 431 14.47 36.08 -1.93
C THR A 431 12.97 36.04 -1.62
N SER A 432 12.55 35.46 -0.49
CA SER A 432 11.12 35.40 -0.13
C SER A 432 10.50 36.79 0.07
N LYS A 433 11.24 37.73 0.68
CA LYS A 433 10.82 39.13 0.80
C LYS A 433 10.73 39.81 -0.57
N ALA A 434 11.72 39.60 -1.43
CA ALA A 434 11.72 40.17 -2.78
C ALA A 434 10.55 39.63 -3.62
N VAL A 435 10.24 38.34 -3.51
CA VAL A 435 9.05 37.71 -4.13
C VAL A 435 7.77 38.38 -3.64
N PHE A 436 7.60 38.55 -2.32
CA PHE A 436 6.42 39.22 -1.76
C PHE A 436 6.25 40.64 -2.33
N ASN A 437 7.30 41.47 -2.25
CA ASN A 437 7.25 42.84 -2.73
C ASN A 437 6.92 42.91 -4.23
N LEU A 438 7.51 42.04 -5.04
CA LEU A 438 7.20 41.99 -6.48
C LEU A 438 5.77 41.53 -6.76
N ILE A 439 5.20 40.63 -5.96
CA ILE A 439 3.79 40.24 -6.11
C ILE A 439 2.90 41.45 -5.84
N GLU A 440 3.14 42.20 -4.77
CA GLU A 440 2.36 43.40 -4.42
C GLU A 440 2.39 44.45 -5.54
N GLU A 441 3.57 44.70 -6.11
CA GLU A 441 3.75 45.62 -7.24
C GLU A 441 3.06 45.11 -8.51
N VAL A 442 3.23 43.83 -8.85
CA VAL A 442 2.61 43.20 -10.04
C VAL A 442 1.09 43.15 -9.89
N ASP A 443 0.59 42.88 -8.69
CA ASP A 443 -0.83 42.86 -8.38
C ASP A 443 -1.47 44.23 -8.62
N SER A 444 -0.86 45.28 -8.06
CA SER A 444 -1.28 46.67 -8.27
C SER A 444 -1.32 47.07 -9.75
N LEU A 445 -0.46 46.50 -10.59
CA LEU A 445 -0.48 46.71 -12.04
C LEU A 445 -1.56 45.86 -12.74
N PHE A 446 -1.78 44.62 -12.29
CA PHE A 446 -2.85 43.77 -12.80
C PHE A 446 -4.24 44.38 -12.53
N GLU A 447 -4.44 44.99 -11.35
CA GLU A 447 -5.68 45.68 -11.01
C GLU A 447 -6.02 46.78 -12.02
N LYS A 448 -5.03 47.52 -12.51
CA LYS A 448 -5.20 48.56 -13.54
C LYS A 448 -5.70 48.01 -14.87
N ILE A 449 -5.42 46.74 -15.18
CA ILE A 449 -5.92 46.05 -16.40
C ILE A 449 -7.14 45.15 -16.12
N GLY A 450 -7.79 45.36 -14.98
CA GLY A 450 -9.15 44.86 -14.71
C GLY A 450 -9.23 43.55 -13.93
N PHE A 451 -8.14 43.06 -13.34
CA PHE A 451 -8.19 41.94 -12.39
C PHE A 451 -7.08 42.02 -11.34
N GLY A 452 -7.39 41.85 -10.07
CA GLY A 452 -6.38 41.68 -9.02
C GLY A 452 -5.96 40.22 -8.85
N TRP A 453 -4.84 40.03 -8.18
CA TRP A 453 -4.27 38.79 -7.67
C TRP A 453 -4.68 38.60 -6.21
N LEU A 454 -4.33 39.54 -5.33
CA LEU A 454 -4.55 39.44 -3.90
C LEU A 454 -5.86 40.14 -3.48
N ALA A 455 -6.33 39.77 -2.30
CA ALA A 455 -7.35 40.52 -1.58
C ALA A 455 -6.72 40.93 -0.24
N ASN A 456 -7.14 42.05 0.38
CA ASN A 456 -6.47 42.63 1.56
C ASN A 456 -6.18 41.62 2.68
N SER A 457 -7.07 40.66 2.97
CA SER A 457 -6.82 39.63 3.98
C SER A 457 -5.78 38.59 3.57
N ASN A 458 -5.65 38.29 2.28
CA ASN A 458 -4.66 37.34 1.76
C ASN A 458 -3.25 37.92 1.71
N GLU A 459 -3.12 39.24 1.59
CA GLU A 459 -1.83 39.93 1.49
C GLU A 459 -1.04 39.81 2.79
N THR A 460 -1.65 40.16 3.94
CA THR A 460 -1.02 40.01 5.27
C THR A 460 -0.59 38.57 5.55
N GLU A 461 -1.47 37.61 5.26
CA GLU A 461 -1.17 36.19 5.47
C GLU A 461 -0.05 35.68 4.53
N LEU A 462 0.04 36.20 3.30
CA LEU A 462 1.12 35.86 2.36
C LEU A 462 2.45 36.47 2.84
N LYS A 463 2.43 37.72 3.31
CA LYS A 463 3.60 38.39 3.88
C LYS A 463 4.17 37.61 5.05
N GLU A 464 3.32 37.28 6.03
CA GLU A 464 3.72 36.48 7.20
C GLU A 464 4.28 35.12 6.79
N PHE A 465 3.67 34.45 5.81
CA PHE A 465 4.15 33.17 5.31
C PHE A 465 5.55 33.27 4.67
N LEU A 466 5.76 34.22 3.75
CA LEU A 466 7.04 34.37 3.03
C LEU A 466 8.14 34.92 3.94
N TYR A 467 7.83 35.84 4.86
CA TYR A 467 8.82 36.44 5.76
C TYR A 467 9.33 35.43 6.79
N ASN A 468 8.49 34.48 7.18
CA ASN A 468 8.81 33.42 8.12
C ASN A 468 9.15 32.08 7.43
N ALA A 469 9.36 32.09 6.11
CA ALA A 469 9.73 30.88 5.37
C ALA A 469 11.07 30.32 5.89
N ILE A 470 11.08 29.00 6.14
CA ILE A 470 12.27 28.25 6.55
C ILE A 470 12.71 27.30 5.44
N LEU A 471 14.00 27.00 5.41
CA LEU A 471 14.57 26.06 4.45
C LEU A 471 14.04 24.66 4.75
N THR A 472 13.39 24.05 3.76
CA THR A 472 12.71 22.76 3.91
C THR A 472 13.68 21.60 3.71
N LYS A 473 13.95 20.83 4.77
CA LYS A 473 14.90 19.69 4.72
C LYS A 473 14.20 18.34 4.81
N LYS A 474 12.93 18.35 5.22
CA LYS A 474 12.10 17.16 5.40
C LYS A 474 10.86 17.22 4.52
N GLU A 475 10.32 16.05 4.23
CA GLU A 475 9.12 15.87 3.41
C GLU A 475 7.92 16.65 3.98
N ASP A 476 7.63 16.51 5.28
CA ASP A 476 6.50 17.21 5.92
C ASP A 476 6.64 18.74 5.88
N GLU A 477 7.87 19.25 6.07
CA GLU A 477 8.19 20.68 5.98
C GLU A 477 7.96 21.18 4.54
N PHE A 478 8.43 20.42 3.55
CA PHE A 478 8.26 20.73 2.14
C PHE A 478 6.79 20.67 1.70
N GLN A 479 6.03 19.67 2.16
CA GLN A 479 4.61 19.53 1.87
C GLN A 479 3.80 20.69 2.48
N ALA A 480 4.09 21.08 3.71
CA ALA A 480 3.47 22.23 4.36
C ALA A 480 3.78 23.54 3.62
N PHE A 481 5.05 23.74 3.23
CA PHE A 481 5.49 24.90 2.46
C PHE A 481 4.78 24.97 1.10
N THR A 482 4.87 23.92 0.28
CA THR A 482 4.30 23.89 -1.08
C THR A 482 2.78 24.01 -1.08
N THR A 483 2.10 23.42 -0.09
CA THR A 483 0.64 23.58 0.06
C THR A 483 0.28 25.03 0.33
N LYS A 484 0.89 25.66 1.34
CA LYS A 484 0.63 27.07 1.65
C LYS A 484 1.00 27.98 0.48
N PHE A 485 2.16 27.76 -0.13
CA PHE A 485 2.66 28.56 -1.25
C PHE A 485 1.74 28.45 -2.46
N SER A 486 1.34 27.23 -2.85
CA SER A 486 0.39 27.03 -3.95
C SER A 486 -0.97 27.64 -3.66
N THR A 487 -1.50 27.51 -2.43
CA THR A 487 -2.78 28.13 -2.07
C THR A 487 -2.71 29.64 -2.21
N LYS A 488 -1.65 30.27 -1.67
CA LYS A 488 -1.53 31.72 -1.63
C LYS A 488 -1.19 32.36 -2.98
N ILE A 489 -0.39 31.68 -3.79
CA ILE A 489 0.08 32.19 -5.09
C ILE A 489 -0.86 31.73 -6.20
N VAL A 490 -1.06 30.42 -6.34
CA VAL A 490 -1.71 29.83 -7.52
C VAL A 490 -3.23 29.80 -7.39
N GLU A 491 -3.75 29.19 -6.32
CA GLU A 491 -5.20 28.98 -6.19
C GLU A 491 -5.94 30.30 -5.99
N ASN A 492 -5.35 31.24 -5.23
CA ASN A 492 -5.88 32.59 -5.09
C ASN A 492 -5.97 33.30 -6.44
N PHE A 493 -4.88 33.33 -7.23
CA PHE A 493 -4.88 33.95 -8.55
C PHE A 493 -5.90 33.30 -9.49
N LYS A 494 -5.93 31.96 -9.53
CA LYS A 494 -6.89 31.20 -10.34
C LYS A 494 -8.33 31.53 -9.97
N LYS A 495 -8.63 31.62 -8.67
CA LYS A 495 -9.98 31.96 -8.16
C LYS A 495 -10.39 33.37 -8.58
N THR A 496 -9.50 34.36 -8.45
CA THR A 496 -9.82 35.75 -8.80
C THR A 496 -9.97 35.91 -10.31
N THR A 497 -9.04 35.38 -11.10
CA THR A 497 -9.12 35.44 -12.57
C THR A 497 -10.31 34.65 -13.11
N THR A 498 -10.65 33.50 -12.54
CA THR A 498 -11.85 32.75 -12.94
C THR A 498 -13.13 33.57 -12.77
N LYS A 499 -13.25 34.33 -11.68
CA LYS A 499 -14.41 35.21 -11.44
C LYS A 499 -14.50 36.37 -12.43
N LYS A 500 -13.36 36.90 -12.89
CA LYS A 500 -13.29 38.12 -13.71
C LYS A 500 -13.20 37.85 -15.21
N ARG A 501 -12.50 36.78 -15.62
CA ARG A 501 -12.13 36.45 -17.00
C ARG A 501 -12.65 35.07 -17.46
N GLY A 502 -13.27 34.29 -16.57
CA GLY A 502 -13.89 33.01 -16.88
C GLY A 502 -13.03 31.78 -16.54
N LYS A 503 -13.66 30.59 -16.51
CA LYS A 503 -13.09 29.34 -15.98
C LYS A 503 -11.80 28.86 -16.68
N ASN A 504 -11.61 29.21 -17.95
CA ASN A 504 -10.49 28.70 -18.74
C ASN A 504 -9.28 29.66 -18.80
N TYR A 505 -9.41 30.89 -18.29
CA TYR A 505 -8.38 31.92 -18.44
C TYR A 505 -7.03 31.45 -17.89
N PHE A 506 -7.00 30.96 -16.64
CA PHE A 506 -5.73 30.54 -16.00
C PHE A 506 -5.02 29.40 -16.73
N ASP A 507 -5.76 28.37 -17.15
CA ASP A 507 -5.15 27.17 -17.74
C ASP A 507 -4.90 27.31 -19.27
N LYS A 508 -5.45 28.35 -19.94
CA LYS A 508 -5.27 28.61 -21.38
C LYS A 508 -4.70 29.99 -21.69
N ASP A 509 -5.51 31.04 -21.56
CA ASP A 509 -5.19 32.38 -22.05
C ASP A 509 -4.02 33.01 -21.30
N PHE A 510 -3.99 32.85 -19.98
CA PHE A 510 -2.89 33.32 -19.13
C PHE A 510 -1.55 32.67 -19.49
N LYS A 511 -1.55 31.41 -19.93
CA LYS A 511 -0.33 30.72 -20.40
C LYS A 511 0.23 31.36 -21.67
N MET A 512 -0.63 31.88 -22.54
CA MET A 512 -0.22 32.58 -23.75
C MET A 512 0.19 34.03 -23.47
N GLU A 513 -0.57 34.75 -22.65
CA GLU A 513 -0.32 36.16 -22.33
C GLU A 513 0.91 36.34 -21.42
N TRP A 514 1.10 35.45 -20.44
CA TRP A 514 2.07 35.55 -19.36
C TRP A 514 2.86 34.25 -19.19
N THR A 515 3.48 33.79 -20.27
CA THR A 515 4.09 32.45 -20.36
C THR A 515 5.06 32.13 -19.23
N GLN A 516 5.97 33.05 -18.88
CA GLN A 516 6.97 32.80 -17.83
C GLN A 516 6.35 32.72 -16.43
N LEU A 517 5.38 33.60 -16.14
CA LEU A 517 4.66 33.56 -14.87
C LEU A 517 3.78 32.31 -14.76
N SER A 518 3.12 31.93 -15.85
CA SER A 518 2.37 30.67 -15.93
C SER A 518 3.28 29.45 -15.71
N LYS A 519 4.48 29.42 -16.31
CA LYS A 519 5.47 28.35 -16.12
C LYS A 519 5.91 28.27 -14.65
N ALA A 520 6.25 29.40 -14.03
CA ALA A 520 6.63 29.46 -12.61
C ALA A 520 5.49 29.00 -11.68
N MET A 521 4.24 29.40 -11.94
CA MET A 521 3.08 28.96 -11.16
C MET A 521 2.77 27.47 -11.35
N ASN A 522 2.95 26.94 -12.56
CA ASN A 522 2.80 25.51 -12.83
C ASN A 522 3.89 24.67 -12.16
N ARG A 523 5.13 25.18 -12.05
CA ARG A 523 6.19 24.55 -11.25
C ARG A 523 5.76 24.36 -9.79
N ILE A 524 5.16 25.37 -9.18
CA ILE A 524 4.60 25.28 -7.82
C ILE A 524 3.51 24.19 -7.74
N ARG A 525 2.61 24.13 -8.73
CA ARG A 525 1.56 23.09 -8.79
C ARG A 525 2.18 21.70 -8.88
N VAL A 526 3.13 21.46 -9.78
CA VAL A 526 3.80 20.16 -9.95
C VAL A 526 4.41 19.71 -8.62
N TYR A 527 5.18 20.57 -7.96
CA TYR A 527 5.82 20.20 -6.70
C TYR A 527 4.84 19.95 -5.56
N ARG A 528 3.78 20.75 -5.41
CA ARG A 528 2.71 20.46 -4.45
C ARG A 528 2.07 19.09 -4.71
N ASN A 529 1.69 18.83 -5.97
CA ASN A 529 1.00 17.60 -6.35
C ASN A 529 1.91 16.36 -6.21
N SER A 530 3.22 16.53 -6.40
CA SER A 530 4.21 15.45 -6.26
C SER A 530 4.28 14.83 -4.86
N TYR A 531 3.72 15.49 -3.83
CA TYR A 531 3.66 14.95 -2.46
C TYR A 531 2.25 14.92 -1.86
N SER A 532 1.25 15.46 -2.56
CA SER A 532 -0.13 15.56 -2.06
C SER A 532 -1.08 14.54 -2.68
N HIS A 533 -0.69 13.88 -3.78
CA HIS A 533 -1.54 12.94 -4.49
C HIS A 533 -0.80 11.65 -4.84
N ASP A 534 -1.56 10.55 -4.76
CA ASP A 534 -1.11 9.17 -4.98
C ASP A 534 -0.72 8.92 -6.43
N ASN A 535 -1.48 9.50 -7.35
CA ASN A 535 -1.22 9.51 -8.78
C ASN A 535 -1.43 10.92 -9.30
N PHE A 536 -0.49 11.42 -10.08
CA PHE A 536 -0.74 12.61 -10.88
C PHE A 536 -1.86 12.33 -11.88
N ASN A 537 -2.81 13.24 -12.00
CA ASN A 537 -3.67 13.23 -13.18
C ASN A 537 -2.82 13.46 -14.44
N ARG A 538 -3.30 13.03 -15.61
CA ARG A 538 -2.55 13.12 -16.88
C ARG A 538 -2.02 14.52 -17.18
N PHE A 539 -2.74 15.57 -16.76
CA PHE A 539 -2.33 16.96 -16.97
C PHE A 539 -1.12 17.35 -16.12
N ILE A 540 -1.10 17.01 -14.81
CA ILE A 540 0.07 17.26 -13.97
C ILE A 540 1.25 16.37 -14.39
N GLN A 541 1.00 15.12 -14.81
CA GLN A 541 2.05 14.26 -15.38
C GLN A 541 2.74 14.95 -16.55
N ALA A 542 1.97 15.44 -17.54
CA ALA A 542 2.54 16.14 -18.69
C ALA A 542 3.40 17.35 -18.26
N MET A 543 2.94 18.13 -17.28
CA MET A 543 3.71 19.26 -16.75
C MET A 543 4.98 18.83 -16.00
N SER A 544 4.96 17.71 -15.26
CA SER A 544 6.17 17.25 -14.55
C SER A 544 7.27 16.82 -15.51
N TYR A 545 6.91 16.28 -16.68
CA TYR A 545 7.86 15.98 -17.77
C TYR A 545 8.51 17.21 -18.40
N GLU A 546 7.90 18.40 -18.27
CA GLU A 546 8.53 19.65 -18.72
C GLU A 546 9.40 20.26 -17.62
N ILE A 547 8.91 20.25 -16.38
CA ILE A 547 9.51 20.99 -15.26
C ILE A 547 10.71 20.25 -14.64
N ILE A 548 10.62 18.94 -14.44
CA ILE A 548 11.66 18.20 -13.72
C ILE A 548 12.96 18.11 -14.54
N PRO A 549 12.95 17.78 -15.84
CA PRO A 549 14.15 17.86 -16.68
C PRO A 549 14.83 19.23 -16.66
N ASP A 550 14.04 20.31 -16.74
CA ASP A 550 14.54 21.69 -16.72
C ASP A 550 15.19 22.05 -15.37
N ASP A 551 14.55 21.66 -14.26
CA ASP A 551 15.06 21.99 -12.93
C ASP A 551 16.25 21.11 -12.52
N PHE A 552 16.20 19.81 -12.84
CA PHE A 552 17.15 18.80 -12.39
C PHE A 552 18.13 18.32 -13.46
N CYS A 553 18.14 18.91 -14.66
CA CYS A 553 19.01 18.50 -15.76
C CYS A 553 18.95 16.98 -16.02
N ASP A 554 17.72 16.43 -16.09
CA ASP A 554 17.39 15.00 -16.24
C ASP A 554 17.76 14.07 -15.07
N TYR A 555 18.31 14.59 -13.97
CA TYR A 555 18.50 13.78 -12.75
C TYR A 555 17.16 13.45 -12.10
N CYS A 556 17.02 12.21 -11.63
CA CYS A 556 15.92 11.79 -10.76
C CYS A 556 15.94 12.57 -9.43
N PRO A 557 14.89 13.36 -9.10
CA PRO A 557 14.86 14.14 -7.87
C PRO A 557 14.88 13.30 -6.59
N LEU A 558 14.36 12.06 -6.62
CA LEU A 558 14.33 11.20 -5.44
C LEU A 558 15.70 10.67 -5.02
N GLY A 559 16.65 10.58 -5.97
CA GLY A 559 18.04 10.20 -5.69
C GLY A 559 18.90 11.35 -5.15
N ILE A 560 18.33 12.56 -5.04
CA ILE A 560 19.03 13.77 -4.60
C ILE A 560 18.70 14.07 -3.13
N SER A 561 19.73 14.12 -2.30
CA SER A 561 19.63 14.26 -0.84
C SER A 561 19.08 15.61 -0.37
N ASN A 562 19.38 16.68 -1.10
CA ASN A 562 18.91 18.05 -0.87
C ASN A 562 17.79 18.47 -1.84
N SER A 563 17.01 17.50 -2.35
CA SER A 563 15.98 17.76 -3.37
C SER A 563 14.89 18.71 -2.88
N PHE A 564 14.52 18.69 -1.61
CA PHE A 564 13.53 19.61 -1.04
C PHE A 564 14.03 21.06 -1.03
N GLU A 565 15.24 21.26 -0.52
CA GLU A 565 15.90 22.57 -0.53
C GLU A 565 16.03 23.11 -1.96
N TYR A 566 16.46 22.26 -2.89
CA TYR A 566 16.67 22.64 -4.28
C TYR A 566 15.36 22.99 -5.01
N LYS A 567 14.28 22.22 -4.79
CA LYS A 567 12.94 22.55 -5.31
C LYS A 567 12.44 23.87 -4.76
N GLN A 568 12.63 24.12 -3.46
CA GLN A 568 12.24 25.38 -2.82
C GLN A 568 12.98 26.58 -3.43
N TYR A 569 14.29 26.44 -3.62
CA TYR A 569 15.13 27.39 -4.34
C TYR A 569 14.59 27.68 -5.75
N LYS A 570 14.39 26.63 -6.58
CA LYS A 570 13.90 26.75 -7.96
C LYS A 570 12.53 27.42 -8.05
N MET A 571 11.61 27.09 -7.14
CA MET A 571 10.30 27.72 -7.09
C MET A 571 10.38 29.22 -6.82
N LEU A 572 11.20 29.65 -5.86
CA LEU A 572 11.28 31.05 -5.46
C LEU A 572 12.04 31.90 -6.48
N GLU A 573 13.20 31.43 -6.95
CA GLU A 573 14.00 32.18 -7.92
C GLU A 573 13.27 32.32 -9.26
N GLU A 574 12.64 31.26 -9.77
CA GLU A 574 11.94 31.41 -11.04
C GLU A 574 10.70 32.29 -10.91
N LEU A 575 9.98 32.21 -9.78
CA LEU A 575 8.88 33.13 -9.53
C LEU A 575 9.37 34.58 -9.49
N LEU A 576 10.51 34.83 -8.84
CA LEU A 576 11.13 36.16 -8.78
C LEU A 576 11.45 36.70 -10.18
N VAL A 577 12.09 35.88 -11.02
CA VAL A 577 12.43 36.23 -12.42
C VAL A 577 11.15 36.50 -13.21
N ALA A 578 10.19 35.59 -13.16
CA ALA A 578 8.94 35.71 -13.90
C ALA A 578 8.11 36.94 -13.48
N LEU A 579 8.08 37.27 -12.19
CA LEU A 579 7.42 38.49 -11.69
C LEU A 579 8.14 39.75 -12.17
N THR A 580 9.47 39.76 -12.18
CA THR A 580 10.26 40.90 -12.67
C THR A 580 9.98 41.17 -14.14
N GLU A 581 9.92 40.13 -14.97
CA GLU A 581 9.57 40.25 -16.38
C GLU A 581 8.11 40.68 -16.59
N THR A 582 7.21 40.10 -15.79
CA THR A 582 5.77 40.46 -15.82
C THR A 582 5.57 41.92 -15.48
N LYS A 583 6.23 42.42 -14.43
CA LYS A 583 6.22 43.84 -14.03
C LYS A 583 6.64 44.73 -15.19
N LYS A 584 7.80 44.47 -15.80
CA LYS A 584 8.30 45.25 -16.95
C LYS A 584 7.30 45.28 -18.10
N LYS A 585 6.69 44.13 -18.42
CA LYS A 585 5.70 44.04 -19.50
C LYS A 585 4.42 44.80 -19.15
N LEU A 586 3.93 44.72 -17.91
CA LEU A 586 2.76 45.47 -17.44
C LEU A 586 3.01 46.98 -17.45
N GLU A 587 4.16 47.44 -16.96
CA GLU A 587 4.54 48.86 -16.97
C GLU A 587 4.56 49.42 -18.39
N ASN A 588 5.10 48.66 -19.35
CA ASN A 588 5.10 49.05 -20.77
C ASN A 588 3.70 49.04 -21.38
N THR A 589 2.82 48.11 -20.96
CA THR A 589 1.44 48.05 -21.43
C THR A 589 0.62 49.24 -20.91
N THR A 590 0.84 49.64 -19.65
CA THR A 590 0.21 50.85 -19.06
C THR A 590 0.76 52.17 -19.61
N LYS A 591 1.88 52.14 -20.33
CA LYS A 591 2.50 53.31 -21.00
C LYS A 591 2.18 53.41 -22.50
N SER A 592 1.41 52.48 -23.06
CA SER A 592 0.98 52.55 -24.47
C SER A 592 0.08 53.78 -24.67
N PRO A 593 0.43 54.74 -25.54
CA PRO A 593 -0.15 56.08 -25.57
C PRO A 593 -1.40 56.19 -26.44
N PHE A 594 -2.24 55.15 -26.47
CA PHE A 594 -3.56 55.30 -27.08
C PHE A 594 -4.52 55.96 -26.10
#